data_AF-A0A4P5YW73-F1
#
_entry.id   AF-A0A4P5YW73-F1
#
_cell.length_a   1.000
_cell.length_b   1.000
_cell.length_c   1.000
_cell.angle_alpha   90.00
_cell.angle_beta   90.00
_cell.angle_gamma   90.00
#
_symmetry.space_group_name_H-M   'P 1'
#
loop_
_entity.id
_entity.type
_entity.pdbx_description
1 polymer ?
#
loop_
_entity_poly.entity_id
_entity_poly.type
_entity_poly.pdbx_seq_one_letter_code
_entity_poly.pdbx_strand_id
1 'polypeptide(L)'
;MPILHWLIQHASGFLNAVGIIGSLLFTGYSLHSEAKTRRVANLIALTESHRQVWAEMFRKPQLNRVLDAGADPTKQAVSDEEMIFVNLVIQHLSIVFHAMRDELTIPPEGLRRDVWWFFSLPIPQAVWERMKILQNDAFVAFVEECRNWK
;
A
#
# COMPACT_ATOMS: atom_id res chain seq x y z
N MET A 1 -27.60 28.59 -50.19
CA MET A 1 -27.67 27.19 -49.72
C MET A 1 -28.31 27.17 -48.33
N PRO A 2 -29.54 26.64 -48.17
CA PRO A 2 -30.32 26.73 -46.93
C PRO A 2 -29.61 26.13 -45.70
N ILE A 3 -28.75 25.13 -45.94
CA ILE A 3 -27.92 24.47 -44.91
C ILE A 3 -26.93 25.44 -44.26
N LEU A 4 -26.37 26.39 -45.02
CA LEU A 4 -25.38 27.34 -44.53
C LEU A 4 -26.00 28.37 -43.55
N HIS A 5 -27.23 28.79 -43.82
CA HIS A 5 -27.96 29.75 -42.98
C HIS A 5 -28.42 29.10 -41.67
N TRP A 6 -28.90 27.84 -41.73
CA TRP A 6 -29.23 27.05 -40.55
C TRP A 6 -28.01 26.80 -39.65
N LEU A 7 -26.84 26.52 -40.24
CA LEU A 7 -25.56 26.35 -39.53
C LEU A 7 -25.14 27.62 -38.78
N ILE A 8 -25.24 28.80 -39.42
CA ILE A 8 -24.88 30.08 -38.78
C ILE A 8 -25.85 30.40 -37.63
N GLN A 9 -27.13 30.08 -37.77
CA GLN A 9 -28.13 30.30 -36.71
C GLN A 9 -27.93 29.40 -35.49
N HIS A 10 -27.43 28.17 -35.66
CA HIS A 10 -27.20 27.22 -34.57
C HIS A 10 -25.72 27.09 -34.14
N ALA A 11 -24.81 27.85 -34.77
CA ALA A 11 -23.37 27.76 -34.54
C ALA A 11 -22.99 28.01 -33.08
N SER A 12 -23.63 28.97 -32.43
CA SER A 12 -23.39 29.28 -31.00
C SER A 12 -23.81 28.13 -30.09
N GLY A 13 -24.99 27.53 -30.33
CA GLY A 13 -25.47 26.38 -29.58
C GLY A 13 -24.59 25.14 -29.77
N PHE A 14 -24.14 24.89 -31.00
CA PHE A 14 -23.21 23.81 -31.31
C PHE A 14 -21.85 24.01 -30.62
N LEU A 15 -21.29 25.22 -30.68
CA LEU A 15 -20.01 25.54 -30.06
C LEU A 15 -20.07 25.42 -28.53
N ASN A 16 -21.19 25.85 -27.92
CA ASN A 16 -21.42 25.66 -26.48
C ASN A 16 -21.51 24.18 -26.11
N ALA A 17 -22.26 23.38 -26.87
CA ALA A 17 -22.39 21.94 -26.62
C ALA A 17 -21.03 21.22 -26.76
N VAL A 18 -20.26 21.53 -27.81
CA VAL A 18 -18.92 21.00 -28.01
C VAL A 18 -17.97 21.44 -26.89
N GLY A 19 -18.05 22.70 -26.43
CA GLY A 19 -17.24 23.20 -25.33
C GLY A 19 -17.55 22.50 -24.00
N ILE A 20 -18.83 22.30 -23.67
CA ILE A 20 -19.25 21.59 -22.45
C ILE A 20 -18.82 20.12 -22.51
N ILE A 21 -19.13 19.41 -23.61
CA ILE A 21 -18.77 18.00 -23.76
C ILE A 21 -17.24 17.84 -23.77
N GLY A 22 -16.53 18.69 -24.51
CA GLY A 22 -15.08 18.67 -24.61
C GLY A 22 -14.40 18.94 -23.28
N SER A 23 -14.87 19.94 -22.51
CA SER A 23 -14.33 20.22 -21.18
C SER A 23 -14.58 19.08 -20.20
N LEU A 24 -15.77 18.47 -20.19
CA LEU A 24 -16.07 17.32 -19.35
C LEU A 24 -15.18 16.10 -19.69
N LEU A 25 -14.99 15.80 -20.98
CA LEU A 25 -14.11 14.72 -21.41
C LEU A 25 -12.65 15.00 -21.03
N PHE A 26 -12.19 16.24 -21.23
CA PHE A 26 -10.85 16.66 -20.85
C PHE A 26 -10.63 16.56 -19.33
N THR A 27 -11.56 17.04 -18.53
CA THR A 27 -11.51 16.94 -17.06
C THR A 27 -11.48 15.47 -16.62
N GLY A 28 -12.33 14.62 -17.20
CA GLY A 28 -12.34 13.18 -16.91
C GLY A 28 -11.00 12.52 -17.23
N TYR A 29 -10.43 12.81 -18.41
CA TYR A 29 -9.12 12.30 -18.81
C TYR A 29 -8.00 12.80 -17.88
N SER A 30 -8.02 14.09 -17.53
CA SER A 30 -7.04 14.70 -16.62
C SER A 30 -7.06 14.04 -15.25
N LEU A 31 -8.24 13.84 -14.65
CA LEU A 31 -8.41 13.18 -13.36
C LEU A 31 -7.94 11.71 -13.40
N HIS A 32 -8.23 11.00 -14.49
CA HIS A 32 -7.77 9.62 -14.67
C HIS A 32 -6.23 9.54 -14.76
N SER A 33 -5.62 10.43 -15.55
CA SER A 33 -4.16 10.51 -15.67
C SER A 33 -3.51 10.88 -14.33
N GLU A 34 -4.10 11.82 -13.59
CA GLU A 34 -3.60 12.23 -12.28
C GLU A 34 -3.67 11.07 -11.27
N ALA A 35 -4.78 10.33 -11.22
CA ALA A 35 -4.93 9.16 -10.36
C ALA A 35 -3.84 8.12 -10.65
N LYS A 36 -3.55 7.84 -11.93
CA LYS A 36 -2.47 6.94 -12.34
C LYS A 36 -1.09 7.42 -11.85
N THR A 37 -0.79 8.71 -12.01
CA THR A 37 0.48 9.29 -11.54
C THR A 37 0.61 9.20 -10.02
N ARG A 38 -0.46 9.51 -9.27
CA ARG A 38 -0.48 9.40 -7.80
C ARG A 38 -0.21 7.98 -7.32
N ARG A 39 -0.77 6.96 -8.00
CA ARG A 39 -0.52 5.55 -7.67
C ARG A 39 0.96 5.16 -7.82
N VAL A 40 1.62 5.63 -8.88
CA VAL A 40 3.06 5.40 -9.09
C VAL A 40 3.89 6.12 -8.03
N ALA A 41 3.55 7.38 -7.71
CA ALA A 41 4.23 8.13 -6.66
C ALA A 41 4.10 7.45 -5.29
N ASN A 42 2.91 6.93 -4.96
CA ASN A 42 2.68 6.18 -3.73
C ASN A 42 3.48 4.87 -3.69
N LEU A 43 3.57 4.13 -4.80
CA LEU A 43 4.43 2.95 -4.88
C LEU A 43 5.89 3.29 -4.56
N ILE A 44 6.43 4.36 -5.14
CA ILE A 44 7.80 4.81 -4.88
C ILE A 44 7.98 5.17 -3.41
N ALA A 45 7.04 5.92 -2.82
CA ALA A 45 7.09 6.31 -1.42
C ALA A 45 7.02 5.11 -0.46
N LEU A 46 6.15 4.13 -0.74
CA LEU A 46 6.07 2.88 0.04
C LEU A 46 7.37 2.07 -0.10
N THR A 47 7.92 1.97 -1.31
CA THR A 47 9.20 1.27 -1.55
C THR A 47 10.35 1.92 -0.77
N GLU A 48 10.41 3.25 -0.74
CA GLU A 48 11.41 3.98 0.01
C GLU A 48 11.24 3.81 1.52
N SER A 49 10.00 3.87 2.03
CA SER A 49 9.69 3.56 3.44
C SER A 49 10.12 2.15 3.81
N HIS A 50 9.84 1.16 2.96
CA HIS A 50 10.28 -0.22 3.15
C HIS A 50 11.81 -0.30 3.27
N ARG A 51 12.53 0.29 2.31
CA ARG A 51 13.99 0.32 2.30
C ARG A 51 14.55 0.96 3.57
N GLN A 52 13.95 2.04 4.07
CA GLN A 52 14.37 2.71 5.29
C GLN A 52 14.19 1.84 6.53
N VAL A 53 13.06 1.13 6.65
CA VAL A 53 12.84 0.18 7.76
C VAL A 53 13.89 -0.92 7.72
N TRP A 54 14.07 -1.59 6.57
CA TRP A 54 15.01 -2.70 6.45
C TRP A 54 16.47 -2.28 6.53
N ALA A 55 16.81 -1.03 6.20
CA ALA A 55 18.16 -0.49 6.36
C ALA A 55 18.66 -0.54 7.82
N GLU A 56 17.75 -0.52 8.80
CA GLU A 56 18.12 -0.60 10.22
C GLU A 56 18.76 -1.94 10.60
N MET A 57 18.38 -3.05 9.95
CA MET A 57 19.00 -4.35 10.21
C MET A 57 20.48 -4.37 9.84
N PHE A 58 20.86 -3.74 8.73
CA PHE A 58 22.26 -3.65 8.32
C PHE A 58 23.11 -2.81 9.29
N ARG A 59 22.47 -1.88 10.02
CA ARG A 59 23.14 -1.01 11.00
C ARG A 59 23.23 -1.63 12.39
N LYS A 60 22.31 -2.53 12.73
CA LYS A 60 22.15 -3.10 14.07
C LYS A 60 22.14 -4.62 13.99
N PRO A 61 23.31 -5.29 14.09
CA PRO A 61 23.42 -6.75 14.00
C PRO A 61 22.56 -7.51 15.01
N GLN A 62 22.21 -6.88 16.15
CA GLN A 62 21.28 -7.44 17.14
C GLN A 62 19.88 -7.71 16.59
N LEU A 63 19.46 -7.04 15.51
CA LEU A 63 18.17 -7.27 14.85
C LEU A 63 18.16 -8.52 13.97
N ASN A 64 19.31 -9.13 13.68
CA ASN A 64 19.38 -10.33 12.82
C ASN A 64 18.57 -11.49 13.37
N ARG A 65 18.41 -11.57 14.70
CA ARG A 65 17.62 -12.61 15.37
C ARG A 65 16.13 -12.52 15.01
N VAL A 66 15.62 -11.36 14.58
CA VAL A 66 14.25 -11.22 14.06
C VAL A 66 14.00 -12.14 12.86
N LEU A 67 15.04 -12.39 12.06
CA LEU A 67 14.99 -13.27 10.89
C LEU A 67 15.49 -14.70 11.15
N ASP A 68 15.84 -15.03 12.40
CA ASP A 68 16.34 -16.34 12.77
C ASP A 68 15.16 -17.29 13.07
N ALA A 69 14.98 -18.30 12.22
CA ALA A 69 13.97 -19.34 12.42
C ALA A 69 14.25 -20.23 13.64
N GLY A 70 15.49 -20.27 14.13
CA GLY A 70 15.89 -20.98 15.35
C GLY A 70 15.76 -20.16 16.64
N ALA A 71 15.36 -18.89 16.55
CA ALA A 71 15.17 -18.05 17.72
C ALA A 71 14.09 -18.62 18.64
N ASP A 72 14.32 -18.55 19.96
CA ASP A 72 13.35 -19.02 20.96
C ASP A 72 13.00 -17.89 21.93
N PRO A 73 11.87 -17.17 21.68
CA PRO A 73 11.38 -16.11 22.55
C PRO A 73 11.10 -16.54 24.00
N THR A 74 10.99 -17.85 24.27
CA THR A 74 10.75 -18.40 25.62
C THR A 74 12.05 -18.55 26.42
N LYS A 75 13.17 -18.83 25.74
CA LYS A 75 14.49 -18.94 26.35
C LYS A 75 15.21 -17.61 26.43
N GLN A 76 15.05 -16.78 25.40
CA GLN A 76 15.60 -15.45 25.34
C GLN A 76 14.48 -14.48 24.95
N ALA A 77 14.14 -13.59 25.87
CA ALA A 77 13.08 -12.62 25.63
C ALA A 77 13.39 -11.74 24.40
N VAL A 78 12.31 -11.40 23.68
CA VAL A 78 12.34 -10.39 22.61
C VAL A 78 12.86 -9.09 23.21
N SER A 79 13.91 -8.51 22.62
CA SER A 79 14.46 -7.24 23.09
C SER A 79 13.57 -6.07 22.69
N ASP A 80 13.75 -4.93 23.35
CA ASP A 80 12.99 -3.72 23.02
C ASP A 80 13.26 -3.27 21.57
N GLU A 81 14.51 -3.38 21.10
CA GLU A 81 14.89 -3.02 19.74
C GLU A 81 14.23 -3.92 18.69
N GLU A 82 14.15 -5.23 18.96
CA GLU A 82 13.47 -6.18 18.08
C GLU A 82 11.97 -5.91 18.05
N MET A 83 11.35 -5.67 19.21
CA MET A 83 9.94 -5.34 19.30
C MET A 83 9.62 -4.05 18.55
N ILE A 84 10.43 -3.01 18.72
CA ILE A 84 10.29 -1.74 18.00
C ILE A 84 10.45 -1.97 16.49
N PHE A 85 11.47 -2.72 16.07
CA PHE A 85 11.69 -3.02 14.65
C PHE A 85 10.51 -3.77 14.02
N VAL A 86 10.04 -4.85 14.65
CA VAL A 86 8.89 -5.60 14.17
C VAL A 86 7.63 -4.73 14.14
N ASN A 87 7.43 -3.85 15.12
CA ASN A 87 6.32 -2.89 15.12
C ASN A 87 6.39 -1.92 13.94
N LEU A 88 7.59 -1.46 13.56
CA LEU A 88 7.76 -0.63 12.37
C LEU A 88 7.41 -1.41 11.09
N VAL A 89 7.76 -2.69 11.01
CA VAL A 89 7.38 -3.56 9.88
C VAL A 89 5.86 -3.76 9.85
N ILE A 90 5.22 -4.02 10.99
CA ILE A 90 3.75 -4.16 11.09
C ILE A 90 3.05 -2.86 10.66
N GLN A 91 3.54 -1.71 11.12
CA GLN A 91 2.98 -0.41 10.76
C GLN A 91 3.14 -0.12 9.27
N HIS A 92 4.32 -0.41 8.71
CA HIS A 92 4.56 -0.29 7.28
C HIS A 92 3.60 -1.20 6.47
N LEU A 93 3.43 -2.45 6.90
CA LEU A 93 2.50 -3.39 6.26
C LEU A 93 1.04 -2.91 6.34
N SER A 94 0.62 -2.33 7.47
CA SER A 94 -0.71 -1.72 7.63
C SER A 94 -0.94 -0.59 6.63
N ILE A 95 0.05 0.28 6.43
CA ILE A 95 -0.01 1.36 5.43
C ILE A 95 -0.12 0.78 4.01
N VAL A 96 0.67 -0.24 3.67
CA VAL A 96 0.61 -0.91 2.37
C VAL A 96 -0.77 -1.55 2.16
N PHE A 97 -1.32 -2.23 3.17
CA PHE A 97 -2.65 -2.81 3.13
C PHE A 97 -3.73 -1.77 2.83
N HIS A 98 -3.75 -0.64 3.54
CA HIS A 98 -4.72 0.42 3.30
C HIS A 98 -4.56 1.06 1.92
N ALA A 99 -3.32 1.32 1.49
CA ALA A 99 -3.05 1.85 0.16
C ALA A 99 -3.51 0.89 -0.96
N MET A 100 -3.41 -0.42 -0.75
CA MET A 100 -3.91 -1.42 -1.69
C MET A 100 -5.43 -1.52 -1.69
N ARG A 101 -6.04 -1.58 -0.50
CA ARG A 101 -7.51 -1.67 -0.33
C ARG A 101 -8.21 -0.51 -1.01
N ASP A 102 -7.63 0.69 -0.92
CA ASP A 102 -8.23 1.91 -1.45
C ASP A 102 -7.72 2.24 -2.88
N GLU A 103 -7.05 1.28 -3.55
CA GLU A 103 -6.47 1.39 -4.90
C GLU A 103 -5.50 2.56 -5.10
N LEU A 104 -4.93 3.08 -4.01
CA LEU A 104 -4.01 4.21 -3.99
C LEU A 104 -2.59 3.85 -4.40
N THR A 105 -2.26 2.57 -4.53
CA THR A 105 -0.94 2.09 -4.98
C THR A 105 -1.07 0.95 -5.99
N ILE A 106 0.06 0.51 -6.53
CA ILE A 106 0.18 -0.73 -7.28
C ILE A 106 0.53 -1.83 -6.26
N PRO A 107 -0.27 -2.91 -6.16
CA PRO A 107 0.00 -4.01 -5.24
C PRO A 107 1.38 -4.63 -5.47
N PRO A 108 2.20 -4.84 -4.41
CA PRO A 108 3.44 -5.58 -4.53
C PRO A 108 3.17 -7.05 -4.89
N GLU A 109 3.97 -7.59 -5.80
CA GLU A 109 3.93 -9.01 -6.15
C GLU A 109 4.35 -9.87 -4.96
N GLY A 110 3.65 -10.99 -4.73
CA GLY A 110 4.04 -11.94 -3.68
C GLY A 110 3.80 -11.47 -2.24
N LEU A 111 3.17 -10.31 -2.01
CA LEU A 111 2.98 -9.73 -0.67
C LEU A 111 2.42 -10.73 0.34
N ARG A 112 1.41 -11.52 -0.03
CA ARG A 112 0.80 -12.51 0.86
C ARG A 112 1.81 -13.57 1.34
N ARG A 113 2.71 -14.01 0.46
CA ARG A 113 3.79 -14.97 0.77
C ARG A 113 4.84 -14.33 1.68
N ASP A 114 5.17 -13.07 1.46
CA ASP A 114 6.14 -12.35 2.29
C ASP A 114 5.60 -12.14 3.71
N VAL A 115 4.30 -11.79 3.82
CA VAL A 115 3.58 -11.71 5.10
C VAL A 115 3.57 -13.05 5.81
N TRP A 116 3.19 -14.13 5.10
CA TRP A 116 3.22 -15.49 5.64
C TRP A 116 4.62 -15.84 6.17
N TRP A 117 5.66 -15.67 5.35
CA TRP A 117 7.03 -16.02 5.71
C TRP A 117 7.49 -15.23 6.93
N PHE A 118 7.27 -13.92 6.95
CA PHE A 118 7.72 -13.07 8.05
C PHE A 118 7.04 -13.45 9.37
N PHE A 119 5.72 -13.62 9.38
CA PHE A 119 4.99 -14.01 10.60
C PHE A 119 5.08 -15.50 10.94
N SER A 120 5.75 -16.31 10.12
CA SER A 120 6.13 -17.68 10.48
C SER A 120 7.38 -17.73 11.36
N LEU A 121 8.13 -16.62 11.45
CA LEU A 121 9.33 -16.53 12.26
C LEU A 121 8.98 -16.31 13.75
N PRO A 122 9.77 -16.87 14.69
CA PRO A 122 9.43 -16.88 16.12
C PRO A 122 9.21 -15.50 16.72
N ILE A 123 10.10 -14.55 16.43
CA ILE A 123 10.05 -13.20 17.00
C ILE A 123 8.91 -12.36 16.40
N PRO A 124 8.79 -12.24 15.05
CA PRO A 124 7.65 -11.59 14.44
C PRO A 124 6.30 -12.15 14.89
N GLN A 125 6.18 -13.47 14.99
CA GLN A 125 4.98 -14.11 15.50
C GLN A 125 4.67 -13.69 16.93
N ALA A 126 5.66 -13.77 17.84
CA ALA A 126 5.47 -13.41 19.24
C ALA A 126 5.06 -11.95 19.43
N VAL A 127 5.61 -11.02 18.62
CA VAL A 127 5.23 -9.61 18.64
C VAL A 127 3.83 -9.42 18.05
N TRP A 128 3.50 -10.09 16.94
CA TRP A 128 2.16 -10.00 16.32
C TRP A 128 1.05 -10.41 17.28
N GLU A 129 1.20 -11.51 18.01
CA GLU A 129 0.20 -11.98 18.97
C GLU A 129 -0.10 -10.94 20.07
N ARG A 130 0.91 -10.13 20.45
CA ARG A 130 0.74 -9.04 21.43
C ARG A 130 0.11 -7.80 20.81
N MET A 131 0.46 -7.49 19.57
CA MET A 131 0.15 -6.21 18.95
C MET A 131 -1.15 -6.21 18.15
N LYS A 132 -1.62 -7.36 17.68
CA LYS A 132 -2.81 -7.45 16.81
C LYS A 132 -4.08 -6.89 17.45
N ILE A 133 -4.18 -6.92 18.78
CA ILE A 133 -5.31 -6.32 19.52
C ILE A 133 -5.39 -4.79 19.38
N LEU A 134 -4.28 -4.15 19.00
CA LEU A 134 -4.18 -2.71 18.79
C LEU A 134 -4.37 -2.31 17.32
N GLN A 135 -4.51 -3.29 16.42
CA GLN A 135 -4.62 -3.08 15.00
C GLN A 135 -6.09 -3.05 14.56
N ASN A 136 -6.36 -2.45 13.39
CA ASN A 136 -7.69 -2.46 12.81
C ASN A 136 -8.11 -3.88 12.37
N ASP A 137 -9.35 -4.27 12.64
CA ASP A 137 -9.89 -5.61 12.36
C ASP A 137 -9.69 -6.08 10.91
N ALA A 138 -9.84 -5.19 9.92
CA ALA A 138 -9.66 -5.55 8.52
C ALA A 138 -8.21 -5.89 8.20
N PHE A 139 -7.26 -5.17 8.81
CA PHE A 139 -5.85 -5.46 8.66
C PHE A 139 -5.46 -6.76 9.39
N VAL A 140 -6.00 -6.97 10.59
CA VAL A 140 -5.81 -8.24 11.32
C VAL A 140 -6.31 -9.42 10.49
N ALA A 141 -7.52 -9.33 9.93
CA ALA A 141 -8.09 -10.38 9.10
C ALA A 141 -7.20 -10.69 7.88
N PHE A 142 -6.65 -9.67 7.21
CA PHE A 142 -5.72 -9.86 6.10
C PHE A 142 -4.43 -10.60 6.53
N VAL A 143 -3.82 -10.22 7.66
CA VAL A 143 -2.60 -10.88 8.15
C VAL A 143 -2.90 -12.33 8.55
N GLU A 144 -3.99 -12.58 9.27
CA GLU A 144 -4.38 -13.94 9.68
C GLU A 144 -4.74 -14.83 8.48
N GLU A 145 -5.37 -14.27 7.42
CA GLU A 145 -5.59 -14.98 6.15
C GLU A 145 -4.25 -15.39 5.52
N CYS A 146 -3.26 -14.48 5.49
CA CYS A 146 -1.94 -14.78 4.97
C CYS A 146 -1.19 -15.82 5.81
N ARG A 147 -1.30 -15.79 7.14
CA ARG A 147 -0.66 -16.78 8.03
C ARG A 147 -1.19 -18.20 7.83
N ASN A 148 -2.45 -18.33 7.41
CA ASN A 148 -3.08 -19.62 7.10
C ASN A 148 -2.82 -20.11 5.66
N TRP A 149 -1.98 -19.40 4.90
CA TRP A 149 -1.55 -19.79 3.56
C TRP A 149 -0.73 -21.09 3.65
N LYS A 150 -1.34 -22.20 3.23
CA LYS A 150 -0.67 -23.51 3.10
C LYS A 150 -0.18 -23.72 1.67
#